data_AF-A0A6G0Y2E0-F1
#
_entry.id   AF-A0A6G0Y2E0-F1
#
_cell.length_a   1.000
_cell.length_b   1.000
_cell.length_c   1.000
_cell.angle_alpha   90.00
_cell.angle_beta   90.00
_cell.angle_gamma   90.00
#
_symmetry.space_group_name_H-M   'P 1'
#
loop_
_entity.id
_entity.type
_entity.pdbx_description
1 polymer ?
#
loop_
_entity_poly.entity_id
_entity_poly.type
_entity_poly.pdbx_seq_one_letter_code
_entity_poly.pdbx_strand_id
1 'polypeptide(L)'
;MDALSNELILWKRKWYDKPVVERSPEILEALSNCNQTFFSNISFLLKVLATLPVTTATPEKTFSTLKRIKKYLRNATGEDRLTGLALLSVHRNIVVDPEEVINRFSNEKQRNIEFVI
;
A
#
# COMPACT_ATOMS: atom_id res chain seq x y z
N MET A 1 -12.15 30.46 -19.56
CA MET A 1 -12.46 29.63 -18.39
C MET A 1 -11.70 28.34 -18.58
N ASP A 2 -10.76 28.04 -17.70
CA ASP A 2 -9.77 26.99 -17.92
C ASP A 2 -10.42 25.61 -17.98
N ALA A 3 -9.82 24.66 -18.71
CA ALA A 3 -10.36 23.32 -18.89
C ALA A 3 -10.64 22.63 -17.53
N LEU A 4 -9.76 22.84 -16.55
CA LEU A 4 -9.91 22.35 -15.19
C LEU A 4 -11.12 22.96 -14.47
N SER A 5 -11.39 24.26 -14.66
CA SER A 5 -12.55 24.92 -14.06
C SER A 5 -13.86 24.35 -14.60
N ASN A 6 -13.93 24.10 -15.91
CA ASN A 6 -15.09 23.49 -16.55
C ASN A 6 -15.32 22.05 -16.09
N GLU A 7 -14.27 21.23 -16.07
CA GLU A 7 -14.32 19.87 -15.53
C GLU A 7 -14.80 19.86 -14.07
N LEU A 8 -14.30 20.78 -13.25
CA LEU A 8 -14.63 20.86 -11.82
C LEU A 8 -16.09 21.27 -11.58
N ILE A 9 -16.64 22.16 -12.40
CA ILE A 9 -18.06 22.52 -12.36
C ILE A 9 -18.92 21.30 -12.72
N LEU A 10 -18.58 20.60 -13.82
CA LEU A 10 -19.30 19.41 -14.26
C LEU A 10 -19.22 18.27 -13.24
N TRP A 11 -18.05 18.08 -12.64
CA TRP A 11 -17.83 17.07 -11.60
C TRP A 11 -18.62 17.40 -10.34
N LYS A 12 -18.60 18.65 -9.87
CA LYS A 12 -19.44 19.07 -8.75
C LYS A 12 -20.91 18.80 -9.06
N ARG A 13 -21.40 19.20 -10.24
CA ARG A 13 -22.79 18.98 -10.64
C ARG A 13 -23.18 17.49 -10.60
N LYS A 14 -22.34 16.61 -11.14
CA LYS A 14 -22.54 15.15 -11.10
C LYS A 14 -22.79 14.62 -9.68
N TRP A 15 -22.09 15.15 -8.69
CA TRP A 15 -22.26 14.75 -7.29
C TRP A 15 -23.37 15.52 -6.56
N TYR A 16 -23.69 16.76 -6.97
CA TYR A 16 -24.79 17.53 -6.41
C TYR A 16 -26.16 16.93 -6.75
N ASP A 17 -26.32 16.37 -7.96
CA ASP A 17 -27.55 15.68 -8.39
C ASP A 17 -27.79 14.36 -7.63
N LYS A 18 -26.78 13.87 -6.90
CA LYS A 18 -26.85 12.66 -6.08
C LYS A 18 -27.21 13.00 -4.62
N PRO A 19 -28.06 12.20 -3.97
CA PRO A 19 -28.34 12.38 -2.54
C PRO A 19 -27.05 12.25 -1.74
N VAL A 20 -26.94 12.99 -0.63
CA VAL A 20 -25.71 13.05 0.20
C VAL A 20 -25.24 11.66 0.65
N VAL A 21 -26.18 10.71 0.80
CA VAL A 21 -25.92 9.31 1.16
C VAL A 21 -25.17 8.53 0.05
N GLU A 22 -25.32 8.92 -1.22
CA GLU A 22 -24.60 8.33 -2.36
C GLU A 22 -23.29 9.06 -2.69
N ARG A 23 -23.01 10.20 -2.04
CA ARG A 23 -21.74 10.89 -2.19
C ARG A 23 -20.70 10.14 -1.37
N SER A 24 -20.03 9.19 -2.03
CA SER A 24 -19.02 8.40 -1.34
C SER A 24 -17.90 9.30 -0.80
N PRO A 25 -17.56 9.20 0.50
CA PRO A 25 -16.40 9.88 1.06
C PRO A 25 -15.08 9.23 0.62
N GLU A 26 -15.14 8.08 -0.06
CA GLU A 26 -13.96 7.28 -0.38
C GLU A 26 -13.38 7.63 -1.76
N ILE A 27 -12.09 8.01 -1.75
CA ILE A 27 -11.35 8.44 -2.94
C ILE A 27 -11.28 7.33 -3.99
N LEU A 28 -11.25 6.06 -3.56
CA LEU A 28 -11.18 4.90 -4.45
C LEU A 28 -12.50 4.69 -5.24
N GLU A 29 -13.63 4.92 -4.59
CA GLU A 29 -14.95 4.89 -5.24
C GLU A 29 -15.12 6.09 -6.18
N ALA A 30 -14.63 7.26 -5.79
CA ALA A 30 -14.62 8.44 -6.66
C ALA A 30 -13.76 8.22 -7.93
N LEU A 31 -12.62 7.52 -7.78
CA LEU A 31 -11.75 7.14 -8.90
C LEU A 31 -12.41 6.16 -9.85
N SER A 32 -13.04 5.10 -9.33
CA SER A 32 -13.71 4.08 -10.14
C SER A 32 -14.92 4.63 -10.88
N ASN A 33 -15.60 5.64 -10.32
CA ASN A 33 -16.69 6.35 -10.98
C ASN A 33 -16.22 7.50 -11.89
N CYS A 34 -14.92 7.78 -11.99
CA CYS A 34 -14.37 8.86 -12.81
C CYS A 34 -14.07 8.35 -14.24
N ASN A 35 -14.75 8.91 -15.24
CA ASN A 35 -14.43 8.62 -16.63
C ASN A 35 -13.22 9.47 -17.06
N GLN A 36 -12.07 8.83 -17.21
CA GLN A 36 -10.80 9.48 -17.54
C GLN A 36 -10.81 10.23 -18.88
N THR A 37 -11.75 9.90 -19.78
CA THR A 37 -11.89 10.56 -21.09
C THR A 37 -12.54 11.95 -20.97
N PHE A 38 -13.46 12.13 -20.02
CA PHE A 38 -14.20 13.39 -19.82
C PHE A 38 -13.63 14.24 -18.69
N PHE A 39 -12.94 13.62 -17.73
CA PHE A 39 -12.43 14.24 -16.53
C PHE A 39 -10.95 13.90 -16.33
N SER A 40 -10.12 14.18 -17.33
CA SER A 40 -8.70 13.81 -17.32
C SER A 40 -7.94 14.49 -16.18
N ASN A 41 -8.22 15.76 -15.91
CA ASN A 41 -7.53 16.51 -14.86
C ASN A 41 -7.99 16.07 -13.47
N ILE A 42 -9.29 15.81 -13.30
CA ILE A 42 -9.83 15.32 -12.03
C ILE A 42 -9.39 13.88 -11.76
N SER A 43 -9.34 13.01 -12.79
CA SER A 43 -8.80 11.66 -12.66
C SER A 43 -7.35 11.68 -12.19
N PHE A 44 -6.53 12.57 -12.74
CA PHE A 44 -5.14 12.75 -12.30
C PHE A 44 -5.07 13.21 -10.84
N LEU A 45 -5.84 14.23 -10.44
CA LEU A 45 -5.88 14.72 -9.07
C LEU A 45 -6.35 13.65 -8.07
N LEU A 46 -7.37 12.88 -8.44
CA LEU A 46 -7.86 11.78 -7.62
C LEU A 46 -6.82 10.65 -7.49
N LYS A 47 -6.04 10.37 -8.54
CA LYS A 47 -4.93 9.39 -8.49
C LYS A 47 -3.82 9.88 -7.57
N VAL A 48 -3.41 11.14 -7.70
CA VAL A 48 -2.45 11.77 -6.78
C VAL A 48 -2.96 11.64 -5.35
N LEU A 49 -4.22 11.99 -5.09
CA LEU A 49 -4.84 11.90 -3.77
C LEU A 49 -4.90 10.47 -3.22
N ALA A 50 -5.13 9.46 -4.08
CA ALA A 50 -5.13 8.05 -3.69
C ALA A 50 -3.73 7.49 -3.43
N THR A 51 -2.70 8.04 -4.08
CA THR A 51 -1.29 7.68 -3.85
C THR A 51 -0.68 8.41 -2.66
N LEU A 52 -1.21 9.59 -2.32
CA LEU A 52 -0.83 10.26 -1.08
C LEU A 52 -1.32 9.41 0.09
N PRO A 53 -0.52 9.23 1.15
CA PRO A 53 -0.92 8.50 2.35
C PRO A 53 -1.93 9.32 3.20
N VAL A 54 -3.05 9.70 2.59
CA VAL A 54 -4.20 10.34 3.26
C VAL A 54 -5.06 9.27 3.95
N THR A 55 -5.00 8.02 3.51
CA THR A 55 -5.59 6.89 4.22
C THR A 55 -4.64 6.39 5.30
N THR A 56 -4.84 6.84 6.53
CA THR A 56 -4.09 6.43 7.73
C THR A 56 -4.19 4.93 8.04
N ALA A 57 -5.13 4.20 7.43
CA ALA A 57 -5.39 2.79 7.71
C ALA A 57 -4.28 1.83 7.24
N THR A 58 -3.67 2.05 6.07
CA THR A 58 -2.67 1.12 5.53
C THR A 58 -1.37 1.12 6.34
N PRO A 59 -0.80 2.29 6.73
CA PRO A 59 0.35 2.33 7.62
C PRO A 59 0.06 1.73 9.00
N GLU A 60 -1.12 1.96 9.57
CA GLU A 60 -1.50 1.44 10.90
C GLU A 60 -1.47 -0.09 10.94
N LYS A 61 -1.92 -0.77 9.88
CA LYS A 61 -1.84 -2.24 9.77
C LYS A 61 -0.39 -2.71 9.79
N THR A 62 0.50 -2.07 9.03
CA THR A 62 1.93 -2.42 8.96
C THR A 62 2.63 -2.14 10.29
N PHE A 63 2.41 -0.98 10.90
CA PHE A 63 2.98 -0.61 12.19
C PHE A 63 2.47 -1.49 13.33
N SER A 64 1.19 -1.82 13.35
CA SER A 64 0.60 -2.76 14.33
C SER A 64 1.22 -4.15 14.20
N THR A 65 1.40 -4.63 12.97
CA THR A 65 2.00 -5.93 12.70
C THR A 65 3.46 -5.97 13.11
N LEU A 66 4.24 -4.93 12.77
CA LEU A 66 5.63 -4.75 13.22
C LEU A 66 5.74 -4.71 14.75
N LYS A 67 4.85 -3.95 15.41
CA LYS A 67 4.80 -3.87 16.88
C LYS A 67 4.51 -5.23 17.51
N ARG A 68 3.61 -6.01 16.91
CA ARG A 68 3.29 -7.38 17.36
C ARG A 68 4.47 -8.33 17.17
N ILE A 69 5.14 -8.29 16.01
CA ILE A 69 6.35 -9.09 15.72
C ILE A 69 7.46 -8.75 16.72
N LYS A 70 7.75 -7.46 16.92
CA LYS A 70 8.78 -6.99 17.86
C LYS A 70 8.48 -7.41 19.29
N LYS A 71 7.21 -7.30 19.72
CA LYS A 71 6.77 -7.76 21.06
C LYS A 71 6.90 -9.27 21.23
N TYR A 72 6.55 -10.06 20.22
CA TYR A 72 6.63 -11.52 20.26
C TYR A 72 8.08 -12.00 20.30
N LEU A 73 8.97 -11.39 19.52
CA LEU A 73 10.35 -11.85 19.42
C LEU A 73 11.19 -11.54 20.66
N ARG A 74 10.84 -10.51 21.46
CA ARG A 74 11.43 -10.04 22.76
C ARG A 74 12.96 -9.84 22.81
N ASN A 75 13.71 -10.44 21.91
CA ASN A 75 15.15 -10.43 21.75
C ASN A 75 15.49 -9.52 20.57
N ALA A 76 16.57 -8.75 20.72
CA ALA A 76 17.16 -7.92 19.67
C ALA A 76 17.31 -8.74 18.38
N THR A 77 16.43 -8.48 17.43
CA THR A 77 16.46 -9.03 16.09
C THR A 77 17.06 -7.95 15.21
N GLY A 78 18.05 -8.30 14.38
CA GLY A 78 18.60 -7.36 13.40
C GLY A 78 17.52 -6.85 12.45
N GLU A 79 17.70 -5.64 11.93
CA GLU A 79 16.71 -4.96 11.09
C GLU A 79 16.32 -5.79 9.85
N ASP A 80 17.28 -6.51 9.26
CA ASP A 80 17.05 -7.36 8.08
C ASP A 80 16.03 -8.47 8.36
N ARG A 81 16.21 -9.20 9.47
CA ARG A 81 15.30 -10.27 9.87
C ARG A 81 13.94 -9.72 10.26
N LEU A 82 13.88 -8.57 10.91
CA LEU A 82 12.61 -7.92 11.27
C LEU A 82 11.83 -7.52 10.02
N THR A 83 12.53 -6.93 9.03
CA THR A 83 11.94 -6.50 7.76
C THR A 83 11.43 -7.70 6.96
N GLY A 84 12.22 -8.78 6.87
CA GLY A 84 11.78 -10.02 6.22
C GLY A 84 10.52 -10.61 6.85
N LEU A 85 10.45 -10.68 8.19
CA LEU A 85 9.27 -11.17 8.89
C LEU A 85 8.04 -10.26 8.71
N ALA A 86 8.24 -8.94 8.68
CA ALA A 86 7.18 -7.99 8.41
C ALA A 86 6.60 -8.20 7.01
N LEU A 87 7.47 -8.34 5.99
CA LEU A 87 7.05 -8.61 4.62
C LEU A 87 6.25 -9.90 4.49
N LEU A 88 6.71 -11.00 5.11
CA LEU A 88 5.98 -12.27 5.14
C LEU A 88 4.62 -12.15 5.84
N SER A 89 4.54 -11.35 6.90
CA SER A 89 3.28 -11.16 7.65
C SER A 89 2.24 -10.31 6.91
N VAL A 90 2.70 -9.31 6.13
CA VAL A 90 1.84 -8.43 5.33
C VAL A 90 1.36 -9.15 4.07
N HIS A 91 2.26 -9.88 3.40
CA HIS A 91 1.99 -10.57 2.14
C HIS A 91 1.70 -12.06 2.36
N ARG A 92 0.84 -12.37 3.32
CA ARG A 92 0.51 -13.76 3.71
C ARG A 92 -0.17 -14.57 2.59
N ASN A 93 -0.65 -13.89 1.56
CA ASN A 93 -1.24 -14.46 0.35
C ASN A 93 -0.20 -14.97 -0.66
N ILE A 94 1.08 -14.65 -0.48
CA ILE A 94 2.17 -15.19 -1.29
C ILE A 94 2.61 -16.51 -0.63
N VAL A 95 2.41 -17.62 -1.34
CA VAL A 95 2.87 -18.94 -0.89
C VAL A 95 4.37 -19.01 -1.12
N VAL A 96 5.12 -19.29 -0.05
CA VAL A 96 6.56 -19.51 -0.11
C VAL A 96 6.80 -21.01 -0.04
N ASP A 97 7.39 -21.59 -1.09
CA ASP A 97 7.75 -23.00 -1.14
C ASP A 97 9.00 -23.25 -0.27
N PRO A 98 8.91 -24.08 0.79
CA PRO A 98 10.06 -24.41 1.60
C PRO A 98 11.21 -25.04 0.80
N GLU A 99 10.91 -25.85 -0.21
CA GLU A 99 11.93 -26.52 -1.03
C GLU A 99 12.71 -25.53 -1.88
N GLU A 100 12.03 -24.52 -2.45
CA GLU A 100 12.69 -23.43 -3.16
C GLU A 100 13.62 -22.64 -2.24
N VAL A 101 13.17 -22.33 -1.01
CA VAL A 101 13.98 -21.61 -0.02
C VAL A 101 15.21 -22.42 0.38
N ILE A 102 15.06 -23.72 0.62
CA ILE A 102 16.17 -24.62 0.96
C ILE A 102 17.16 -24.71 -0.19
N ASN A 103 16.69 -24.89 -1.42
CA ASN A 103 17.55 -24.96 -2.60
C ASN A 103 18.30 -23.64 -2.83
N ARG A 104 17.62 -22.50 -2.68
CA ARG A 104 18.25 -21.18 -2.76
C ARG A 104 19.31 -20.99 -1.69
N PHE A 105 18.99 -21.31 -0.44
CA PHE A 105 19.92 -21.22 0.68
C PHE A 105 21.12 -22.15 0.50
N SER A 106 20.91 -23.37 -0.02
CA SER A 106 21.99 -24.30 -0.37
C SER A 106 22.89 -23.74 -1.47
N ASN A 107 22.35 -23.02 -2.45
CA ASN A 107 23.14 -22.44 -3.53
C ASN A 107 23.93 -21.17 -3.13
N GLU A 108 23.63 -20.55 -1.99
CA GLU A 108 24.39 -19.41 -1.47
C GLU A 108 25.77 -19.87 -0.94
N LYS A 109 26.85 -19.35 -1.54
CA LYS A 109 28.25 -19.79 -1.30
C LYS A 109 28.88 -19.26 0.00
N GLN A 110 28.25 -18.32 0.69
CA GLN A 110 28.74 -17.75 1.95
C GLN A 110 28.18 -18.52 3.14
N ARG A 111 28.80 -19.67 3.44
CA ARG A 111 28.45 -20.53 4.58
C ARG A 111 29.36 -20.35 5.80
N ASN A 112 30.46 -19.61 5.64
CA ASN A 112 31.45 -19.42 6.69
C ASN A 112 31.32 -18.01 7.27
N ILE A 113 31.12 -17.94 8.58
CA ILE A 113 31.36 -16.73 9.34
C ILE A 113 32.89 -16.61 9.44
N GLU A 114 33.48 -15.62 8.78
CA GLU A 114 34.88 -15.27 9.01
C GLU A 114 35.00 -14.76 10.44
N PHE A 115 35.43 -15.63 11.35
CA PHE A 115 35.92 -15.20 12.64
C PHE A 115 37.28 -14.53 12.39
N VAL A 116 37.28 -13.21 12.24
CA VAL A 116 38.49 -12.41 12.39
C VAL A 116 38.87 -12.48 13.87
N ILE A 117 39.85 -13.33 14.19
CA ILE A 117 40.53 -13.38 15.50
C ILE A 117 41.70 -12.40 15.48
#